data_AF-A0A453J1P3-F1
#
_entry.id   AF-A0A453J1P3-F1
#
_cell.length_a   1.000
_cell.length_b   1.000
_cell.length_c   1.000
_cell.angle_alpha   90.00
_cell.angle_beta   90.00
_cell.angle_gamma   90.00
#
_symmetry.space_group_name_H-M   'P 1'
#
loop_
_entity.id
_entity.type
_entity.pdbx_description
1 polymer ?
#
loop_
_entity_poly.entity_id
_entity_poly.type
_entity_poly.pdbx_seq_one_letter_code
_entity_poly.pdbx_strand_id
1 'polypeptide(L)'
;MAHSPAGAAAGLPLVVSLNCLDDPSPERELLAGVAGVEHVSLSAVGSGRVESAAAVLLPSLAYLPRAAQRRLRPWQLLLCLGSPDRAADAAAAADLGLRLVHVDANRAEEVADTVMALFLGLLRRTHLLSRHVSS
;
A
#
# COMPACT_ATOMS: atom_id res chain seq x y z
N MET A 1 -24.42 23.31 -7.14
CA MET A 1 -23.35 23.11 -6.15
C MET A 1 -22.41 22.04 -6.70
N ALA A 2 -21.36 22.47 -7.38
CA ALA A 2 -20.40 21.59 -8.03
C ALA A 2 -19.28 21.23 -7.04
N HIS A 3 -19.01 19.93 -6.88
CA HIS A 3 -17.83 19.42 -6.19
C HIS A 3 -16.60 19.66 -7.07
N SER A 4 -15.75 20.63 -6.70
CA SER A 4 -14.36 20.69 -7.18
C SER A 4 -13.52 19.71 -6.36
N PRO A 5 -12.85 18.71 -6.96
CA PRO A 5 -11.86 17.95 -6.22
C PRO A 5 -10.66 18.87 -5.97
N ALA A 6 -10.15 18.79 -4.74
CA ALA A 6 -9.06 19.60 -4.23
C ALA A 6 -7.93 19.73 -5.26
N GLY A 7 -7.75 20.95 -5.76
CA GLY A 7 -6.49 21.33 -6.38
C GLY A 7 -5.37 21.04 -5.39
N ALA A 8 -4.28 20.47 -5.88
CA ALA A 8 -3.01 20.47 -5.18
C ALA A 8 -2.83 21.84 -4.55
N ALA A 9 -2.78 21.93 -3.22
CA ALA A 9 -2.36 23.14 -2.54
C ALA A 9 -0.99 23.50 -3.15
N ALA A 10 -0.96 24.57 -3.94
CA ALA A 10 0.15 24.88 -4.84
C ALA A 10 1.45 24.97 -4.04
N GLY A 11 2.29 23.93 -4.11
CA GLY A 11 3.60 23.88 -3.46
C GLY A 11 3.83 22.71 -2.49
N LEU A 12 2.80 21.95 -2.08
CA LEU A 12 3.04 20.79 -1.21
C LEU A 12 3.55 19.58 -2.01
N PRO A 13 4.52 18.80 -1.48
CA PRO A 13 4.95 17.56 -2.10
C PRO A 13 3.81 16.54 -2.18
N LEU A 14 3.82 15.70 -3.20
CA LEU A 14 2.84 14.64 -3.40
C LEU A 14 3.34 13.32 -2.79
N VAL A 15 2.49 12.65 -2.03
CA VAL A 15 2.66 11.27 -1.56
C VAL A 15 1.63 10.41 -2.26
N VAL A 16 2.09 9.35 -2.93
CA VAL A 16 1.22 8.41 -3.63
C VAL A 16 1.10 7.13 -2.82
N SER A 17 -0.13 6.73 -2.52
CA SER A 17 -0.47 5.42 -1.99
C SER A 17 -0.73 4.47 -3.17
N LEU A 18 0.29 3.70 -3.55
CA LEU A 18 0.29 2.85 -4.73
C LEU A 18 -0.17 1.44 -4.39
N ASN A 19 -1.31 1.04 -4.94
CA ASN A 19 -1.89 -0.30 -4.74
C ASN A 19 -2.11 -0.67 -3.27
N CYS A 20 -2.36 0.34 -2.45
CA CYS A 20 -2.85 0.19 -1.08
C CYS A 20 -4.39 0.17 -1.07
N LEU A 21 -4.97 0.24 0.13
CA LEU A 21 -6.41 0.45 0.29
C LEU A 21 -6.88 1.71 -0.47
N ASP A 22 -8.05 1.63 -1.10
CA ASP A 22 -8.58 2.68 -1.97
C ASP A 22 -8.89 3.99 -1.23
N ASP A 23 -9.05 3.93 0.09
CA ASP A 23 -9.28 5.09 0.95
C ASP A 23 -8.01 5.50 1.71
N PRO A 24 -7.28 6.54 1.24
CA PRO A 24 -6.09 7.06 1.92
C PRO A 24 -6.44 8.17 2.94
N SER A 25 -7.66 8.18 3.48
CA SER A 25 -8.08 9.16 4.50
C SER A 25 -7.14 9.24 5.73
N PRO A 26 -6.68 8.14 6.34
CA PRO A 26 -5.81 8.25 7.51
C PRO A 26 -4.46 8.89 7.15
N GLU A 27 -3.87 8.57 6.00
CA GLU A 27 -2.64 9.21 5.55
C GLU A 27 -2.85 10.69 5.21
N ARG A 28 -4.01 11.06 4.64
CA ARG A 28 -4.37 12.45 4.37
C ARG A 28 -4.49 13.27 5.65
N GLU A 29 -5.11 12.72 6.67
CA GLU A 29 -5.25 13.37 7.98
C GLU A 29 -3.90 13.55 8.66
N LEU A 30 -3.06 12.51 8.66
CA LEU A 30 -1.73 12.56 9.28
C LEU A 30 -0.75 13.50 8.55
N LEU A 31 -0.88 13.65 7.23
CA LEU A 31 0.00 14.49 6.41
C LEU A 31 -0.63 15.84 6.05
N ALA A 32 -1.75 16.20 6.67
CA ALA A 32 -2.45 17.46 6.41
C ALA A 32 -1.52 18.66 6.62
N GLY A 33 -1.43 19.53 5.60
CA GLY A 33 -0.56 20.70 5.60
C GLY A 33 0.93 20.43 5.33
N VAL A 34 1.36 19.16 5.24
CA VAL A 34 2.74 18.76 4.93
C VAL A 34 2.86 18.23 3.51
N ALA A 35 1.91 17.39 3.09
CA ALA A 35 1.91 16.79 1.75
C ALA A 35 0.48 16.56 1.24
N GLY A 36 0.32 16.58 -0.08
CA GLY A 36 -0.90 16.05 -0.71
C GLY A 36 -0.81 14.53 -0.77
N VAL A 37 -1.89 13.82 -0.46
CA VAL A 37 -1.93 12.35 -0.53
C VAL A 37 -2.99 11.87 -1.51
N GLU A 38 -2.58 10.99 -2.41
CA GLU A 38 -3.45 10.40 -3.43
C GLU A 38 -3.24 8.90 -3.54
N HIS A 39 -4.35 8.17 -3.72
CA HIS A 39 -4.30 6.76 -4.06
C HIS A 39 -4.19 6.57 -5.57
N VAL A 40 -3.33 5.64 -5.97
CA VAL A 40 -3.18 5.21 -7.36
C VAL A 40 -3.22 3.68 -7.41
N SER A 41 -4.17 3.13 -8.16
CA SER A 41 -4.24 1.69 -8.43
C SER A 41 -3.18 1.26 -9.46
N LEU A 42 -2.87 -0.04 -9.51
CA LEU A 42 -1.91 -0.58 -10.50
C LEU A 42 -2.33 -0.31 -11.95
N SER A 43 -3.64 -0.32 -12.24
CA SER A 43 -4.17 -0.01 -13.57
C SER A 43 -3.93 1.45 -13.98
N ALA A 44 -3.78 2.35 -13.00
CA ALA A 44 -3.58 3.78 -13.19
C ALA A 44 -2.12 4.24 -13.05
N VAL A 45 -1.15 3.32 -12.89
CA VAL A 45 0.29 3.64 -12.84
C VAL A 45 0.74 4.44 -14.08
N GLY A 46 0.04 4.24 -15.21
CA GLY A 46 0.08 5.03 -16.45
C GLY A 46 0.10 6.55 -16.30
N SER A 47 -0.57 7.08 -15.28
CA SER A 47 -1.03 8.47 -15.18
C SER A 47 0.07 9.54 -14.98
N GLY A 48 1.30 9.16 -14.65
CA GLY A 48 2.38 10.12 -14.36
C GLY A 48 2.41 10.61 -12.90
N ARG A 49 1.41 10.26 -12.09
CA ARG A 49 1.33 10.66 -10.67
C ARG A 49 2.40 9.98 -9.83
N VAL A 50 2.70 8.71 -10.13
CA VAL A 50 3.75 7.96 -9.43
C VAL A 50 5.12 8.60 -9.63
N GLU A 51 5.45 9.06 -10.83
CA GLU A 51 6.77 9.62 -11.16
C GLU A 51 6.99 11.04 -10.63
N SER A 52 5.89 11.78 -10.43
CA SER A 52 5.91 13.14 -9.87
C SER A 52 5.83 13.16 -8.35
N ALA A 53 5.52 12.03 -7.72
CA ALA A 53 5.47 11.91 -6.27
C ALA A 53 6.85 12.12 -5.62
N ALA A 54 6.88 12.76 -4.46
CA ALA A 54 8.05 12.85 -3.61
C ALA A 54 8.27 11.56 -2.80
N ALA A 55 7.18 10.93 -2.37
CA ALA A 55 7.20 9.63 -1.70
C ALA A 55 6.10 8.70 -2.24
N VAL A 56 6.37 7.40 -2.18
CA VAL A 56 5.44 6.36 -2.62
C VAL A 56 5.27 5.36 -1.49
N LEU A 57 4.04 5.19 -1.02
CA LEU A 57 3.63 4.13 -0.10
C LEU A 57 3.19 2.93 -0.94
N LEU A 58 3.63 1.74 -0.59
CA LEU A 58 3.22 0.50 -1.26
C LEU A 58 3.31 -0.69 -0.30
N PRO A 59 2.62 -1.81 -0.56
CA PRO A 59 2.73 -2.99 0.29
C PRO A 59 4.11 -3.69 0.22
N SER A 60 4.62 -3.92 -0.99
CA SER A 60 5.93 -4.55 -1.26
C SER A 60 6.41 -4.18 -2.66
N LEU A 61 7.70 -3.84 -2.78
CA LEU A 61 8.33 -3.43 -4.03
C LEU A 61 8.45 -4.61 -5.01
N ALA A 62 8.81 -5.78 -4.50
CA ALA A 62 8.95 -7.02 -5.25
C ALA A 62 7.64 -7.46 -5.91
N TYR A 63 6.49 -7.10 -5.33
CA TYR A 63 5.16 -7.43 -5.86
C TYR A 63 4.67 -6.48 -6.95
N LEU A 64 5.35 -5.34 -7.15
CA LEU A 64 5.04 -4.47 -8.27
C LEU A 64 5.48 -5.11 -9.60
N PRO A 65 4.69 -4.99 -10.68
CA PRO A 65 5.14 -5.36 -12.02
C PRO A 65 6.44 -4.63 -12.38
N ARG A 66 7.39 -5.32 -13.05
CA ARG A 66 8.68 -4.73 -13.45
C ARG A 66 8.53 -3.42 -14.24
N ALA A 67 7.47 -3.30 -15.04
CA ALA A 67 7.15 -2.07 -15.77
C ALA A 67 6.82 -0.90 -14.83
N ALA A 68 6.12 -1.14 -13.72
CA ALA A 68 5.83 -0.13 -12.70
C ALA A 68 7.08 0.20 -11.88
N GLN A 69 7.88 -0.81 -11.50
CA GLN A 69 9.13 -0.59 -10.75
C GLN A 69 10.09 0.35 -11.49
N ARG A 70 10.23 0.20 -12.81
CA ARG A 70 11.11 1.05 -13.64
C ARG A 70 10.65 2.49 -13.79
N ARG A 71 9.41 2.81 -13.42
CA ARG A 71 8.88 4.19 -13.44
C ARG A 71 9.24 4.95 -12.18
N LEU A 72 9.53 4.23 -11.09
CA LEU A 72 10.01 4.82 -9.86
C LEU A 72 11.34 5.55 -10.09
N ARG A 73 11.56 6.59 -9.31
CA ARG A 73 12.69 7.49 -9.48
C ARG A 73 13.64 7.38 -8.28
N PRO A 74 14.97 7.41 -8.49
CA PRO A 74 15.95 7.30 -7.40
C PRO A 74 15.81 8.34 -6.29
N TRP A 75 15.27 9.53 -6.62
CA TRP A 75 15.03 10.60 -5.65
C TRP A 75 13.77 10.38 -4.81
N GLN A 76 12.94 9.40 -5.11
CA GLN A 76 11.74 9.14 -4.32
C GLN A 76 12.09 8.43 -3.03
N LEU A 77 11.29 8.70 -1.99
CA LEU A 77 11.28 7.89 -0.78
C LEU A 77 10.20 6.81 -0.94
N LEU A 78 10.58 5.54 -0.88
CA LEU A 78 9.63 4.42 -0.93
C LEU A 78 9.40 3.87 0.48
N LEU A 79 8.14 3.74 0.86
CA LEU A 79 7.74 3.15 2.13
C LEU A 79 6.98 1.84 1.85
N CYS A 80 7.56 0.72 2.25
CA CYS A 80 6.90 -0.58 2.20
C CYS A 80 6.14 -0.85 3.49
N LEU A 81 4.80 -0.93 3.38
CA LEU A 81 3.88 -1.13 4.49
C LEU A 81 3.62 -2.62 4.70
N GLY A 82 4.43 -3.27 5.55
CA GLY A 82 4.22 -4.67 5.91
C GLY A 82 4.64 -5.67 4.83
N SER A 83 5.80 -5.44 4.19
CA SER A 83 6.35 -6.40 3.23
C SER A 83 6.66 -7.75 3.89
N PRO A 84 6.17 -8.87 3.31
CA PRO A 84 6.47 -10.21 3.80
C PRO A 84 7.89 -10.68 3.46
N ASP A 85 8.51 -10.12 2.41
CA ASP A 85 9.86 -10.47 1.95
C ASP A 85 10.71 -9.21 1.75
N ARG A 86 11.28 -8.75 2.87
CA ARG A 86 12.13 -7.56 2.94
C ARG A 86 13.43 -7.72 2.16
N ALA A 87 13.92 -8.95 2.01
CA ALA A 87 15.16 -9.22 1.28
C ALA A 87 14.93 -9.06 -0.22
N ALA A 88 13.81 -9.57 -0.74
CA ALA A 88 13.41 -9.36 -2.13
C ALA A 88 13.19 -7.87 -2.44
N ASP A 89 12.53 -7.14 -1.54
CA ASP A 89 12.32 -5.70 -1.69
C ASP A 89 13.63 -4.91 -1.66
N ALA A 90 14.54 -5.23 -0.74
CA ALA A 90 15.84 -4.58 -0.66
C ALA A 90 16.71 -4.86 -1.89
N ALA A 91 16.70 -6.09 -2.42
CA ALA A 91 17.39 -6.44 -3.65
C ALA A 91 16.82 -5.67 -4.85
N ALA A 92 15.48 -5.62 -4.98
CA ALA A 92 14.83 -4.87 -6.04
C ALA A 92 15.12 -3.35 -5.95
N ALA A 93 15.18 -2.80 -4.75
CA ALA A 93 15.56 -1.41 -4.53
C ALA A 93 17.02 -1.14 -4.90
N ALA A 94 17.94 -2.03 -4.50
CA ALA A 94 19.35 -1.93 -4.83
C ALA A 94 19.60 -1.98 -6.35
N ASP A 95 18.94 -2.91 -7.05
CA ASP A 95 19.01 -3.05 -8.50
C ASP A 95 18.57 -1.78 -9.25
N LEU A 96 17.62 -1.04 -8.68
CA LEU A 96 17.04 0.16 -9.28
C LEU A 96 17.60 1.47 -8.71
N GLY A 97 18.53 1.40 -7.74
CA GLY A 97 19.10 2.56 -7.07
C GLY A 97 18.07 3.37 -6.27
N LEU A 98 17.07 2.70 -5.70
CA LEU A 98 15.95 3.32 -4.98
C LEU A 98 16.20 3.41 -3.48
N ARG A 99 15.62 4.43 -2.84
CA ARG A 99 15.65 4.59 -1.38
C ARG A 99 14.40 3.98 -0.77
N LEU A 100 14.58 2.86 -0.08
CA LEU A 100 13.50 2.06 0.48
C LEU A 100 13.54 2.06 2.01
N VAL A 101 12.39 2.28 2.63
CA VAL A 101 12.17 2.13 4.07
C VAL A 101 11.07 1.09 4.29
N HIS A 102 11.35 0.10 5.13
CA HIS A 102 10.35 -0.85 5.58
C HIS A 102 9.68 -0.31 6.84
N VAL A 103 8.34 -0.22 6.80
CA VAL A 103 7.55 0.13 7.97
C VAL A 103 7.07 -1.17 8.61
N ASP A 104 7.56 -1.42 9.82
CA ASP A 104 7.11 -2.52 10.65
C ASP A 104 5.71 -2.23 11.18
N ALA A 105 4.74 -3.00 10.69
CA ALA A 105 3.52 -3.25 11.43
C ALA A 105 3.71 -4.63 12.07
N ASN A 106 3.94 -4.68 13.38
CA ASN A 106 3.89 -5.96 14.08
C ASN A 106 2.46 -6.48 14.00
N ARG A 107 2.23 -7.47 13.13
CA ARG A 107 0.91 -8.09 12.91
C ARG A 107 0.86 -9.53 13.43
N ALA A 108 1.80 -9.90 14.29
CA ALA A 108 1.97 -11.28 14.72
C ALA A 108 0.71 -11.82 15.43
N GLU A 109 0.06 -10.98 16.24
CA GLU A 109 -1.17 -11.33 16.96
C GLU A 109 -2.34 -11.52 16.00
N GLU A 110 -2.55 -10.58 15.07
CA GLU A 110 -3.63 -10.67 14.07
C GLU A 110 -3.46 -11.87 13.14
N VAL A 111 -2.22 -12.19 12.77
CA VAL A 111 -1.91 -13.40 11.99
C VAL A 111 -2.19 -14.65 12.82
N ALA A 112 -1.79 -14.69 14.09
CA ALA A 112 -2.05 -15.81 14.99
C ALA A 112 -3.57 -16.04 15.18
N ASP A 113 -4.34 -14.96 15.40
CA ASP A 113 -5.79 -15.01 15.54
C ASP A 113 -6.46 -15.52 14.26
N THR A 114 -6.02 -15.04 13.10
CA THR A 114 -6.53 -15.50 11.80
C THR A 114 -6.23 -16.99 11.59
N VAL A 115 -4.99 -17.42 11.84
CA VAL A 115 -4.60 -18.83 11.76
C VAL A 115 -5.46 -19.66 12.70
N MET A 116 -5.66 -19.21 13.94
CA MET A 116 -6.42 -19.95 14.92
C MET A 116 -7.91 -20.05 14.54
N ALA A 117 -8.49 -18.98 14.01
CA ALA A 117 -9.84 -18.99 13.44
C ALA A 117 -9.98 -19.99 12.29
N LEU A 118 -9.00 -20.07 11.39
CA LEU A 118 -9.00 -21.04 10.28
C LEU A 118 -8.93 -22.49 10.78
N PHE A 119 -8.04 -22.78 11.72
CA PHE A 119 -7.94 -24.11 12.36
C PHE A 119 -9.25 -24.52 13.01
N LEU A 120 -9.85 -23.63 13.81
CA LEU A 120 -11.14 -23.89 14.45
C LEU A 120 -12.26 -24.03 13.41
N GLY A 121 -12.24 -23.24 12.34
CA GLY A 121 -13.18 -23.34 11.23
C GLY A 121 -13.16 -24.70 10.54
N LEU A 122 -11.98 -25.27 10.34
CA LEU A 122 -11.80 -26.61 9.77
C LEU A 122 -12.23 -27.71 10.75
N LEU A 123 -11.76 -27.65 12.00
CA LEU A 123 -12.01 -28.70 13.01
C LEU A 123 -13.47 -28.73 13.46
N ARG A 124 -14.10 -27.55 13.63
CA ARG A 124 -15.49 -27.42 14.09
C ARG A 124 -16.50 -27.25 12.95
N ARG A 125 -16.02 -27.18 11.69
CA ARG A 125 -16.85 -27.00 10.48
C ARG A 125 -17.79 -25.79 10.55
N THR A 126 -17.40 -24.73 11.26
CA THR A 126 -18.28 -23.58 11.52
C THR A 126 -18.74 -22.89 10.24
N HIS A 127 -17.85 -22.76 9.24
CA HIS A 127 -18.21 -22.20 7.92
C HIS A 127 -19.23 -23.05 7.16
N LEU A 128 -19.16 -24.39 7.25
CA LEU A 128 -20.13 -25.27 6.59
C LEU A 128 -21.48 -25.23 7.31
N LEU A 129 -21.48 -25.23 8.64
CA LEU A 129 -22.69 -25.18 9.45
C LEU A 129 -23.42 -23.83 9.29
N SER A 130 -22.69 -22.72 9.28
CA SER A 130 -23.25 -21.38 9.06
C SER A 130 -23.98 -21.26 7.72
N ARG A 131 -23.46 -21.88 6.65
CA ARG A 131 -24.13 -21.89 5.34
C ARG A 131 -25.45 -22.64 5.30
N HIS A 132 -25.64 -23.63 6.18
CA HIS A 132 -26.90 -24.37 6.27
C HIS A 132 -27.96 -23.65 7.12
N VAL A 133 -27.55 -22.78 8.03
CA VAL A 133 -28.47 -21.99 8.87
C VAL A 133 -28.95 -20.70 8.15
N SER A 134 -28.20 -20.22 7.16
CA SER A 134 -28.57 -19.05 6.33
C SER A 134 -29.28 -19.41 5.01
N SER A 135 -29.67 -20.67 4.82
CA SER A 135 -30.53 -21.17 3.73
C SER A 135 -31.93 -21.46 4.26
#